data_AF-A0A0J1BGS3-F1
#
_entry.id   AF-A0A0J1BGS3-F1
#
_cell.length_a   1.000
_cell.length_b   1.000
_cell.length_c   1.000
_cell.angle_alpha   90.00
_cell.angle_beta   90.00
_cell.angle_gamma   90.00
#
_symmetry.space_group_name_H-M   'P 1'
#
loop_
_entity.id
_entity.type
_entity.pdbx_description
1 polymer ?
#
loop_
_entity_poly.entity_id
_entity_poly.type
_entity_poly.pdbx_seq_one_letter_code
_entity_poly.pdbx_strand_id
1 'polypeptide(L)' 'MNQIENNSPEQALLGDFAEALDDAVMNSGEVHQNQMTQYLNNPELAAKFQRVIFDLLLAKGA' A
#
# COMPACT_ATOMS: atom_id res chain seq x y z
N MET A 1 -5.71 11.20 -8.57
CA MET A 1 -5.23 12.30 -7.69
C MET A 1 -5.22 13.55 -8.54
N ASN A 2 -6.14 14.50 -8.32
CA ASN A 2 -6.40 15.60 -9.28
C ASN A 2 -5.14 16.40 -9.67
N GLN A 3 -4.19 16.58 -8.74
CA GLN A 3 -2.93 17.29 -9.00
C GLN A 3 -2.04 16.56 -10.03
N ILE A 4 -1.90 15.23 -9.92
CA ILE A 4 -1.09 14.42 -10.84
C ILE A 4 -1.72 14.33 -12.23
N GLU A 5 -3.06 14.31 -12.29
CA GLU A 5 -3.81 14.18 -13.54
C GLU A 5 -3.86 15.48 -14.36
N ASN A 6 -3.72 16.64 -13.71
CA ASN A 6 -4.00 17.94 -14.35
C ASN A 6 -2.85 18.95 -14.33
N ASN A 7 -1.77 18.69 -13.59
CA ASN A 7 -0.66 19.63 -13.44
C ASN A 7 0.67 19.05 -13.92
N SER A 8 1.60 19.93 -14.30
CA SER A 8 3.00 19.53 -14.47
C SER A 8 3.58 19.00 -13.15
N PRO A 9 4.63 18.15 -13.19
CA PRO A 9 5.26 17.64 -11.97
C PRO A 9 5.66 18.74 -10.98
N GLU A 10 6.20 19.85 -11.46
CA GLU A 10 6.62 20.99 -10.64
C GLU A 10 5.43 21.67 -9.96
N GLN A 11 4.30 21.79 -10.66
CA GLN A 11 3.07 22.36 -10.11
C GLN A 11 2.39 21.42 -9.11
N ALA A 12 2.38 20.11 -9.37
CA ALA A 12 1.84 19.13 -8.44
C ALA A 12 2.62 19.14 -7.10
N LEU A 13 3.95 19.22 -7.17
CA LEU A 13 4.82 19.29 -5.98
C LEU A 13 4.68 20.60 -5.19
N LEU A 14 4.30 21.71 -5.84
CA LEU A 14 4.01 22.99 -5.17
C LEU A 14 2.59 23.08 -4.62
N GLY A 15 1.68 22.21 -5.06
CA GLY A 15 0.32 22.07 -4.53
C GLY A 15 0.23 21.07 -3.39
N ASP A 16 -0.96 20.51 -3.20
CA ASP A 16 -1.29 19.67 -2.04
C ASP A 16 -0.67 18.25 -2.07
N PHE A 17 0.22 17.97 -3.03
CA PHE A 17 0.87 16.65 -3.13
C PHE A 17 1.71 16.33 -1.90
N ALA A 18 2.46 17.30 -1.37
CA ALA A 18 3.32 17.08 -0.21
C ALA A 18 2.49 16.67 1.02
N GLU A 19 1.39 17.36 1.29
CA GLU A 19 0.45 17.02 2.38
C GLU A 19 -0.16 15.63 2.16
N ALA A 20 -0.63 15.32 0.95
CA ALA A 20 -1.20 14.01 0.65
C ALA A 20 -0.17 12.87 0.78
N LEU A 21 1.11 13.14 0.53
CA LEU A 21 2.19 12.19 0.77
C LEU A 21 2.43 11.99 2.27
N ASP A 22 2.50 13.08 3.05
CA ASP A 22 2.65 13.01 4.51
C ASP A 22 1.48 12.23 5.14
N ASP A 23 0.24 12.51 4.73
CA ASP A 23 -0.94 11.77 5.13
C ASP A 23 -0.85 10.28 4.77
N ALA A 24 -0.38 9.95 3.56
CA ALA A 24 -0.20 8.56 3.15
C ALA A 24 0.86 7.86 4.03
N VAL A 25 1.95 8.54 4.37
CA VAL A 25 2.97 8.01 5.27
C VAL A 25 2.41 7.78 6.68
N MET A 26 1.68 8.75 7.24
CA MET A 26 1.06 8.61 8.57
C MET A 26 0.04 7.46 8.60
N ASN A 27 -0.85 7.40 7.60
CA ASN A 27 -1.89 6.38 7.50
C ASN A 27 -1.34 4.98 7.20
N SER A 28 -0.14 4.87 6.61
CA SER A 28 0.47 3.56 6.31
C SER A 28 0.65 2.70 7.56
N GLY A 29 0.99 3.30 8.70
CA GLY A 29 1.13 2.60 9.97
C GLY A 29 -0.17 1.94 10.45
N GLU A 30 -1.28 2.67 10.38
CA GLU A 30 -2.61 2.13 10.75
C GLU A 30 -3.03 1.00 9.81
N VAL A 31 -2.80 1.16 8.50
CA VAL A 31 -3.10 0.14 7.50
C VAL A 31 -2.30 -1.14 7.76
N HIS A 32 -1.01 -1.03 8.07
CA HIS A 32 -0.18 -2.19 8.40
C HIS A 32 -0.64 -2.88 9.70
N GLN A 33 -1.01 -2.12 10.73
CA GLN A 33 -1.53 -2.69 11.97
C GLN A 33 -2.86 -3.43 11.77
N ASN A 34 -3.76 -2.87 10.94
CA ASN A 34 -5.01 -3.50 10.57
C ASN A 34 -4.77 -4.79 9.76
N GLN A 35 -3.85 -4.75 8.79
CA GLN A 35 -3.47 -5.93 8.01
C GLN A 35 -2.96 -7.07 8.91
N MET A 36 -2.09 -6.75 9.87
CA MET A 36 -1.59 -7.74 10.84
C MET A 36 -2.73 -8.35 11.66
N THR A 37 -3.64 -7.52 12.18
CA THR A 37 -4.80 -7.96 12.95
C THR A 37 -5.68 -8.93 12.15
N GLN A 38 -5.99 -8.59 10.91
CA GLN A 38 -6.79 -9.45 10.03
C GLN A 38 -6.09 -10.77 9.71
N TYR A 39 -4.78 -10.73 9.46
CA TYR A 39 -3.99 -11.93 9.21
C TYR A 39 -3.98 -12.87 10.42
N LEU A 40 -3.79 -12.34 11.63
CA LEU A 40 -3.71 -13.17 12.85
C LEU A 40 -5.06 -13.73 13.29
N ASN A 41 -6.16 -13.01 13.06
CA ASN A 41 -7.48 -13.38 13.58
C ASN A 41 -8.33 -14.21 12.59
N ASN A 42 -7.91 -14.35 11.33
CA ASN A 42 -8.64 -15.09 10.32
C ASN A 42 -7.75 -16.16 9.65
N PRO A 43 -7.82 -17.43 10.10
CA PRO A 43 -7.01 -18.51 9.54
C PRO A 43 -7.21 -18.75 8.04
N GLU A 44 -8.42 -18.56 7.52
CA GLU A 44 -8.72 -18.71 6.09
C GLU A 44 -8.02 -17.63 5.27
N LEU A 45 -8.08 -16.37 5.74
CA LEU A 45 -7.37 -15.25 5.12
C LEU A 45 -5.85 -15.47 5.17
N ALA A 46 -5.33 -15.91 6.32
CA ALA A 46 -3.90 -16.21 6.48
C ALA A 46 -3.43 -17.26 5.47
N ALA A 47 -4.16 -18.37 5.32
CA ALA A 47 -3.81 -19.43 4.38
C ALA A 47 -3.78 -18.95 2.93
N LYS A 48 -4.77 -18.13 2.51
CA LYS A 48 -4.79 -17.52 1.17
C LYS A 48 -3.63 -16.56 0.96
N PHE A 49 -3.34 -15.72 1.96
CA PHE A 49 -2.22 -14.78 1.89
C PHE A 49 -0.88 -15.50 1.77
N GLN A 50 -0.65 -16.55 2.56
CA GLN A 50 0.53 -17.42 2.47
C GLN A 50 0.68 -18.03 1.07
N ARG A 51 -0.43 -18.49 0.47
CA ARG A 51 -0.41 -19.05 -0.89
C ARG A 51 0.04 -18.02 -1.92
N VAL A 52 -0.47 -16.80 -1.86
CA VAL A 52 -0.06 -15.71 -2.77
C VAL A 52 1.44 -15.42 -2.64
N ILE A 53 1.94 -15.30 -1.40
CA ILE A 53 3.38 -15.08 -1.17
C ILE A 53 4.22 -16.23 -1.71
N PHE A 54 3.78 -17.47 -1.48
CA PHE A 54 4.45 -18.66 -2.01
C PHE A 54 4.51 -18.65 -3.54
N ASP A 55 3.38 -18.37 -4.21
CA ASP A 55 3.32 -18.31 -5.67
C ASP A 55 4.18 -17.16 -6.23
N LEU A 56 4.25 -16.00 -5.55
CA LEU A 56 5.15 -14.89 -5.92
C LEU A 56 6.64 -15.26 -5.79
N LEU A 57 7.01 -16.01 -4.74
CA LEU A 57 8.36 -16.51 -4.55
C LEU A 57 8.73 -17.53 -5.63
N LEU A 58 7.80 -18.40 -6.01
CA LEU A 58 7.99 -19.34 -7.12
C LEU A 58 8.07 -18.63 -8.48
N ALA A 59 7.30 -17.56 -8.67
CA ALA A 59 7.34 -16.76 -9.90
C ALA A 59 8.70 -16.05 -10.08
N LYS A 60 9.41 -15.73 -8.98
CA LYS A 60 10.83 -15.37 -9.00
C LYS A 60 11.71 -16.63 -8.99
N GLY A 61 11.61 -17.38 -10.09
CA GLY A 61 12.39 -18.57 -10.40
C GLY A 61 12.63 -18.75 -11.91
N ALA A 62 12.65 -17.66 -12.68
CA ALA A 62 13.01 -17.61 -14.10
C ALA A 62 13.91 -16.40 -14.40
#